data_AF-A0A8S1PP12-F1
#
_entry.id   AF-A0A8S1PP12-F1
#
_cell.length_a   1.000
_cell.length_b   1.000
_cell.length_c   1.000
_cell.angle_alpha   90.00
_cell.angle_beta   90.00
_cell.angle_gamma   90.00
#
_symmetry.space_group_name_H-M   'P 1'
#
loop_
_entity.id
_entity.type
_entity.pdbx_description
1 polymer ?
#
loop_
_entity_poly.entity_id
_entity_poly.type
_entity_poly.pdbx_seq_one_letter_code
_entity_poly.pdbx_strand_id
1 'polypeptide(L)'
;MPKLKCLYLQRNNYIRSIQIYRKYYLANLPELTYLETQPVFPNELRIVDAWGKLGKEGEQIERQKIKDEEDTKKQEYREEIKKQLPIYLQSKIKFFQKNINAIETEIQEMQARKQNHIVQNSQEIEITFLDDSTNQKQSQLNEMNELLDNMKVRQIRQNSMTESQLIEQRGDQQEKIQIKLDEID
;
A
#
# COMPACT_ATOMS: atom_id res chain seq x y z
N MET A 1 -16.03 -11.40 -38.65
CA MET A 1 -16.51 -12.56 -37.85
C MET A 1 -16.79 -12.09 -36.42
N PRO A 2 -18.02 -11.68 -36.10
CA PRO A 2 -18.35 -10.96 -34.86
C PRO A 2 -18.44 -11.85 -33.59
N LYS A 3 -17.86 -13.06 -33.62
CA LYS A 3 -17.87 -14.01 -32.48
C LYS A 3 -16.52 -14.72 -32.29
N LEU A 4 -15.51 -14.36 -33.08
CA LEU A 4 -14.20 -15.00 -33.02
C LEU A 4 -13.43 -14.48 -31.80
N LYS A 5 -13.18 -15.34 -30.81
CA LYS A 5 -12.53 -14.96 -29.54
C LYS A 5 -11.10 -15.48 -29.39
N CYS A 6 -10.76 -16.58 -30.04
CA CYS A 6 -9.43 -17.17 -30.00
C CYS A 6 -8.97 -17.48 -31.43
N LEU A 7 -7.73 -17.12 -31.75
CA LEU A 7 -7.12 -17.37 -33.04
C LEU A 7 -5.73 -17.95 -32.85
N TYR A 8 -5.49 -19.09 -33.48
CA TYR A 8 -4.24 -19.84 -33.43
C TYR A 8 -3.75 -20.01 -34.86
N LEU A 9 -2.56 -19.51 -35.17
CA LEU A 9 -1.99 -19.52 -36.52
C LEU A 9 -0.66 -20.31 -36.58
N GLN A 10 -0.34 -21.09 -35.55
CA GLN A 10 0.86 -21.92 -35.53
C GLN A 10 1.11 -22.68 -36.84
N ARG A 11 2.39 -22.71 -37.26
CA ARG A 11 2.87 -23.35 -38.51
C ARG A 11 2.32 -22.73 -39.79
N ASN A 12 1.73 -21.53 -39.74
CA ASN A 12 1.40 -20.77 -40.94
C ASN A 12 2.59 -19.93 -41.42
N ASN A 13 3.12 -20.26 -42.61
CA ASN A 13 4.27 -19.56 -43.21
C ASN A 13 3.98 -18.08 -43.53
N TYR A 14 2.71 -17.72 -43.75
CA TYR A 14 2.28 -16.35 -44.06
C TYR A 14 2.48 -15.37 -42.90
N ILE A 15 2.54 -15.84 -41.65
CA ILE A 15 2.79 -14.96 -40.50
C ILE A 15 4.19 -14.33 -40.59
N ARG A 16 5.17 -15.07 -41.13
CA ARG A 16 6.56 -14.62 -41.23
C ARG A 16 6.74 -13.44 -42.17
N SER A 17 5.82 -13.23 -43.11
CA SER A 17 5.85 -12.07 -44.01
C SER A 17 5.26 -10.80 -43.40
N ILE A 18 4.61 -10.87 -42.23
CA ILE A 18 3.98 -9.71 -41.60
C ILE A 18 4.86 -9.20 -40.46
N GLN A 19 5.56 -8.08 -40.68
CA GLN A 19 6.50 -7.50 -39.70
C GLN A 19 5.87 -7.17 -38.33
N ILE A 20 4.56 -6.91 -38.28
CA ILE A 20 3.84 -6.57 -37.04
C ILE A 20 2.58 -7.44 -36.90
N TYR A 21 2.76 -8.77 -37.02
CA TYR A 21 1.64 -9.72 -37.13
C TYR A 21 0.57 -9.52 -36.04
N ARG A 22 0.96 -9.48 -34.77
CA ARG A 22 0.02 -9.39 -33.65
C ARG A 22 -0.81 -8.11 -33.71
N LYS A 23 -0.14 -6.96 -33.88
CA LYS A 23 -0.81 -5.67 -34.02
C LYS A 23 -1.75 -5.64 -35.23
N TYR A 24 -1.31 -6.21 -36.35
CA TYR A 24 -2.11 -6.30 -37.58
C TYR A 24 -3.40 -7.11 -37.36
N TYR A 25 -3.31 -8.32 -36.79
CA TYR A 25 -4.50 -9.14 -36.55
C TYR A 25 -5.42 -8.51 -35.50
N LEU A 26 -4.87 -7.93 -34.42
CA LEU A 26 -5.68 -7.26 -33.40
C LEU A 26 -6.40 -6.02 -33.94
N ALA A 27 -5.80 -5.28 -34.87
CA ALA A 27 -6.45 -4.12 -35.49
C ALA A 27 -7.65 -4.54 -36.38
N ASN A 28 -7.55 -5.69 -37.04
CA ASN A 28 -8.60 -6.22 -37.92
C ASN A 28 -9.64 -7.09 -37.19
N LEU A 29 -9.30 -7.57 -35.99
CA LEU A 29 -10.14 -8.47 -35.17
C LEU A 29 -10.21 -7.93 -33.73
N PRO A 30 -10.91 -6.80 -33.48
CA PRO A 30 -10.93 -6.13 -32.18
C PRO A 30 -11.64 -6.94 -31.07
N GLU A 31 -12.42 -7.95 -31.46
CA GLU A 31 -13.15 -8.82 -30.52
C GLU A 31 -12.32 -9.99 -29.97
N LEU A 32 -11.07 -10.13 -30.40
CA LEU A 32 -10.21 -11.24 -30.06
C LEU A 32 -9.73 -11.13 -28.61
N THR A 33 -9.90 -12.22 -27.85
CA THR A 33 -9.44 -12.33 -26.45
C THR A 33 -8.10 -13.07 -26.33
N TYR A 34 -7.76 -13.90 -27.31
CA TYR A 34 -6.52 -14.67 -27.37
C TYR A 34 -5.98 -14.70 -28.81
N LEU A 35 -4.71 -14.38 -28.97
CA LEU A 35 -3.97 -14.60 -30.21
C LEU A 35 -2.75 -15.48 -29.90
N GLU A 36 -2.66 -16.61 -30.59
CA GLU A 36 -1.72 -17.69 -30.26
C GLU A 36 -1.89 -18.13 -28.80
N THR A 37 -0.78 -18.24 -28.06
CA THR A 37 -0.74 -18.64 -26.65
C THR A 37 -0.90 -17.46 -25.68
N GLN A 38 -1.14 -16.24 -26.18
CA GLN A 38 -1.11 -15.03 -25.35
C GLN A 38 -2.50 -14.35 -25.28
N PRO A 39 -2.96 -13.99 -24.07
CA PRO A 39 -4.18 -13.20 -23.90
C PRO A 39 -4.00 -11.82 -24.52
N VAL A 40 -5.11 -11.21 -24.92
CA VAL A 40 -5.17 -9.86 -25.46
C VAL A 40 -5.69 -8.92 -24.38
N PHE A 41 -4.91 -7.91 -24.01
CA PHE A 41 -5.27 -6.99 -22.93
C PHE A 41 -6.03 -5.76 -23.44
N PRO A 42 -6.92 -5.16 -22.65
CA PRO A 42 -7.65 -3.95 -23.05
C PRO A 42 -6.75 -2.78 -23.45
N ASN A 43 -5.68 -2.50 -22.70
CA ASN A 43 -4.73 -1.43 -23.03
C ASN A 43 -3.99 -1.69 -24.35
N GLU A 44 -3.70 -2.95 -24.66
CA GLU A 44 -3.11 -3.33 -25.95
C GLU A 44 -4.08 -3.03 -27.08
N LEU A 45 -5.36 -3.39 -26.94
CA LEU A 45 -6.39 -3.10 -27.94
C LEU A 45 -6.56 -1.60 -28.17
N ARG A 46 -6.56 -0.78 -27.11
CA ARG A 46 -6.61 0.69 -27.22
C ARG A 46 -5.45 1.22 -28.07
N ILE A 47 -4.23 0.76 -27.79
CA ILE A 47 -3.02 1.16 -28.53
C ILE A 47 -3.09 0.70 -30.00
N VAL A 48 -3.54 -0.54 -30.23
CA VAL A 48 -3.67 -1.11 -31.57
C VAL A 48 -4.74 -0.37 -32.39
N ASP A 49 -5.88 -0.02 -31.79
CA ASP A 49 -6.95 0.76 -32.44
C ASP A 49 -6.46 2.17 -32.80
N ALA A 50 -5.76 2.84 -31.88
CA ALA A 50 -5.13 4.13 -32.16
C ALA A 50 -4.08 4.03 -33.27
N TRP A 51 -3.30 2.96 -33.30
CA TRP A 51 -2.36 2.67 -34.38
C TRP A 51 -3.06 2.42 -35.72
N GLY A 52 -4.18 1.70 -35.73
CA GLY A 52 -4.97 1.48 -36.94
C GLY A 52 -5.52 2.77 -37.54
N LYS A 53 -5.82 3.78 -36.70
CA LYS A 53 -6.36 5.07 -37.10
C LYS A 53 -5.31 6.08 -37.56
N LEU A 54 -4.21 6.22 -36.80
CA LEU A 54 -3.22 7.30 -36.98
C LEU A 54 -1.78 6.76 -37.08
N GLY A 55 -1.60 5.47 -37.27
CA GLY A 55 -0.28 4.85 -37.34
C GLY A 55 0.53 5.04 -36.06
N LYS A 56 1.83 5.28 -36.21
CA LYS A 56 2.77 5.35 -35.08
C LYS A 56 2.46 6.51 -34.12
N GLU A 57 1.92 7.62 -34.62
CA GLU A 57 1.58 8.79 -33.81
C GLU A 57 0.39 8.49 -32.88
N GLY A 58 -0.65 7.83 -33.40
CA GLY A 58 -1.79 7.38 -32.59
C GLY A 58 -1.37 6.46 -31.44
N GLU A 59 -0.46 5.53 -31.71
CA GLU A 59 0.12 4.66 -30.68
C GLU A 59 0.82 5.47 -29.58
N GLN A 60 1.61 6.48 -29.92
CA GLN A 60 2.33 7.30 -28.94
C GLN A 60 1.36 8.09 -28.06
N ILE A 61 0.36 8.72 -28.67
CA ILE A 61 -0.68 9.48 -27.96
C ILE A 61 -1.43 8.58 -26.97
N GLU A 62 -1.88 7.40 -27.41
CA GLU A 62 -2.65 6.50 -26.56
C GLU A 62 -1.79 5.89 -25.44
N ARG A 63 -0.51 5.59 -25.70
CA ARG A 63 0.43 5.15 -24.66
C ARG A 63 0.63 6.21 -23.60
N GLN A 64 0.74 7.48 -23.99
CA GLN A 64 0.87 8.57 -23.04
C GLN A 64 -0.40 8.72 -22.19
N LYS A 65 -1.58 8.67 -22.81
CA LYS A 65 -2.86 8.70 -22.09
C LYS A 65 -2.99 7.57 -21.06
N ILE A 66 -2.66 6.33 -21.46
CA ILE A 66 -2.69 5.18 -20.54
C ILE A 66 -1.74 5.42 -19.36
N LYS A 67 -0.55 5.95 -19.63
CA LYS A 67 0.42 6.27 -18.58
C LYS A 67 -0.13 7.33 -17.62
N ASP A 68 -0.73 8.40 -18.13
CA ASP A 68 -1.31 9.47 -17.33
C ASP A 68 -2.50 8.94 -16.49
N GLU A 69 -3.35 8.07 -17.05
CA GLU A 69 -4.42 7.36 -16.33
C GLU A 69 -3.89 6.43 -15.22
N GLU A 70 -2.77 5.75 -15.44
CA GLU A 70 -2.15 4.91 -14.42
C GLU A 70 -1.50 5.74 -13.31
N ASP A 71 -0.85 6.84 -13.67
CA ASP A 71 -0.17 7.71 -12.72
C ASP A 71 -1.17 8.48 -11.86
N THR A 72 -2.29 8.94 -12.42
CA THR A 72 -3.41 9.51 -11.66
C THR A 72 -4.00 8.50 -10.67
N LYS A 73 -4.29 7.27 -11.10
CA LYS A 73 -4.77 6.20 -10.18
C LYS A 73 -3.77 5.89 -9.07
N LYS A 74 -2.48 5.83 -9.39
CA LYS A 74 -1.42 5.63 -8.37
C LYS A 74 -1.38 6.79 -7.39
N GLN A 75 -1.57 8.02 -7.84
CA GLN A 75 -1.64 9.19 -6.98
C GLN A 75 -2.87 9.13 -6.07
N GLU A 76 -4.06 8.89 -6.62
CA GLU A 76 -5.30 8.73 -5.84
C GLU A 76 -5.15 7.65 -4.76
N TYR A 77 -4.60 6.49 -5.12
CA TYR A 77 -4.33 5.40 -4.18
C TYR A 77 -3.35 5.80 -3.07
N ARG A 78 -2.28 6.54 -3.41
CA ARG A 78 -1.33 7.07 -2.42
C ARG A 78 -2.00 8.04 -1.47
N GLU A 79 -2.85 8.93 -1.98
CA GLU A 79 -3.60 9.89 -1.16
C GLU A 79 -4.62 9.19 -0.26
N GLU A 80 -5.27 8.13 -0.75
CA GLU A 80 -6.15 7.31 0.07
C GLU A 80 -5.39 6.61 1.20
N ILE A 81 -4.24 5.99 0.91
CA ILE A 81 -3.39 5.39 1.94
C ILE A 81 -2.98 6.44 2.98
N LYS A 82 -2.55 7.63 2.55
CA LYS A 82 -2.16 8.70 3.48
C LYS A 82 -3.29 9.05 4.45
N LYS A 83 -4.55 9.07 4.00
CA LYS A 83 -5.72 9.32 4.85
C LYS A 83 -6.01 8.17 5.83
N GLN A 84 -5.84 6.93 5.39
CA GLN A 84 -6.11 5.74 6.22
C GLN A 84 -5.02 5.45 7.24
N LEU A 85 -3.77 5.78 6.92
CA LEU A 85 -2.60 5.50 7.74
C LEU A 85 -2.66 6.02 9.19
N PRO A 86 -3.06 7.28 9.47
CA PRO A 86 -3.17 7.75 10.86
C PRO A 86 -4.21 6.97 11.67
N ILE A 87 -5.35 6.63 11.05
CA ILE A 87 -6.42 5.85 11.70
C ILE A 87 -5.91 4.45 12.05
N TYR A 88 -5.22 3.80 11.11
CA TYR A 88 -4.60 2.50 11.33
C TYR A 88 -3.54 2.55 12.45
N LEU A 89 -2.64 3.53 12.42
CA LEU A 89 -1.59 3.67 13.43
C LEU A 89 -2.17 3.92 14.82
N GLN A 90 -3.16 4.80 14.95
CA GLN A 90 -3.84 5.06 16.22
C GLN A 90 -4.53 3.81 16.76
N SER A 91 -5.23 3.07 15.89
CA SER A 91 -5.90 1.82 16.26
C SER A 91 -4.89 0.77 16.74
N LYS A 92 -3.74 0.67 16.05
CA LYS A 92 -2.66 -0.24 16.40
C LYS A 92 -2.02 0.15 17.74
N ILE A 93 -1.69 1.41 17.95
CA ILE A 93 -1.16 1.91 19.23
C ILE A 93 -2.09 1.56 20.39
N LYS A 94 -3.40 1.80 20.22
CA LYS A 94 -4.42 1.45 21.23
C LYS A 94 -4.46 -0.05 21.52
N PHE A 95 -4.32 -0.89 20.50
CA PHE A 95 -4.24 -2.35 20.66
C PHE A 95 -3.02 -2.75 21.49
N PHE A 96 -1.83 -2.22 21.17
CA PHE A 96 -0.61 -2.51 21.94
C PHE A 96 -0.70 -2.02 23.38
N GLN A 97 -1.23 -0.82 23.62
CA GLN A 97 -1.48 -0.31 24.97
C GLN A 97 -2.36 -1.26 25.79
N LYS A 98 -3.44 -1.78 25.20
CA LYS A 98 -4.32 -2.75 25.89
C LYS A 98 -3.56 -4.03 26.28
N ASN A 99 -2.73 -4.55 25.39
CA ASN A 99 -1.96 -5.77 25.65
C ASN A 99 -0.87 -5.55 26.71
N ILE A 100 -0.18 -4.41 26.65
CA ILE A 100 0.81 -4.00 27.65
C ILE A 100 0.15 -3.95 29.04
N ASN A 101 -0.98 -3.26 29.17
CA ASN A 101 -1.69 -3.17 30.44
C ASN A 101 -2.14 -4.55 30.98
N ALA A 102 -2.53 -5.47 30.09
CA ALA A 102 -2.88 -6.84 30.47
C ALA A 102 -1.66 -7.60 31.01
N ILE A 103 -0.50 -7.51 30.34
CA ILE A 103 0.75 -8.14 30.79
C ILE A 103 1.22 -7.54 32.11
N GLU A 104 1.13 -6.22 32.27
CA GLU A 104 1.45 -5.54 33.53
C GLU A 104 0.59 -6.04 34.68
N THR A 105 -0.71 -6.24 34.44
CA THR A 105 -1.64 -6.79 35.44
C THR A 105 -1.26 -8.23 35.80
N GLU A 106 -0.94 -9.08 34.82
CA GLU A 106 -0.47 -10.45 35.06
C GLU A 106 0.83 -10.48 35.88
N ILE A 107 1.78 -9.59 35.58
CA ILE A 107 3.03 -9.46 36.35
C ILE A 107 2.75 -9.06 37.80
N GLN A 108 1.88 -8.07 38.02
CA GLN A 108 1.49 -7.65 39.36
C GLN A 108 0.83 -8.76 40.16
N GLU A 109 -0.07 -9.53 39.53
CA GLU A 109 -0.70 -10.69 40.18
C GLU A 109 0.32 -11.77 40.55
N MET A 110 1.27 -12.09 39.67
CA MET A 110 2.33 -13.06 39.95
C MET A 110 3.23 -12.60 41.09
N GLN A 111 3.61 -11.32 41.11
CA GLN A 111 4.40 -10.73 42.19
C GLN A 111 3.64 -10.81 43.53
N ALA A 112 2.33 -10.55 43.53
CA ALA A 112 1.50 -10.70 44.73
C ALA A 112 1.41 -12.17 45.20
N ARG A 113 1.25 -13.13 44.27
CA ARG A 113 1.27 -14.57 44.58
C ARG A 113 2.60 -14.99 45.19
N LYS A 114 3.73 -14.55 44.61
CA LYS A 114 5.07 -14.77 45.16
C LYS A 114 5.18 -14.24 46.59
N GLN A 115 4.75 -13.00 46.83
CA GLN A 115 4.82 -12.39 48.16
C GLN A 115 4.02 -13.19 49.20
N ASN A 116 2.85 -13.71 48.83
CA ASN A 116 2.07 -14.59 49.70
C ASN A 116 2.80 -15.90 50.02
N HIS A 117 3.44 -16.54 49.03
CA HIS A 117 4.20 -17.77 49.24
C HIS A 117 5.41 -17.57 50.16
N ILE A 118 6.11 -16.43 50.06
CA ILE A 118 7.21 -16.04 50.96
C ILE A 118 6.69 -15.94 52.40
N VAL A 119 5.56 -15.25 52.62
CA VAL A 119 4.96 -15.10 53.95
C VAL A 119 4.52 -16.44 54.54
N GLN A 120 4.07 -17.37 53.69
CA GLN A 120 3.64 -18.71 54.09
C GLN A 120 4.79 -19.70 54.29
N ASN A 121 6.06 -19.28 54.12
CA ASN A 121 7.26 -20.12 54.24
C ASN A 121 7.19 -21.36 53.31
N SER A 122 6.71 -21.14 52.08
CA SER A 122 6.58 -22.18 51.04
C SER A 122 7.95 -22.68 50.55
N GLN A 123 7.97 -23.79 49.81
CA GLN A 123 9.22 -24.36 49.28
C GLN A 123 9.94 -23.40 48.32
N GLU A 124 11.26 -23.30 48.42
CA GLU A 124 12.08 -22.43 47.56
C GLU A 124 11.87 -22.68 46.06
N ILE A 125 11.59 -23.93 45.67
CA ILE A 125 11.34 -24.31 44.26
C ILE A 125 10.09 -23.61 43.68
N GLU A 126 9.06 -23.39 44.48
CA GLU A 126 7.85 -22.68 44.02
C GLU A 126 8.13 -21.18 43.81
N ILE A 127 8.99 -20.59 44.65
CA ILE A 127 9.38 -19.19 44.56
C ILE A 127 10.26 -18.97 43.32
N THR A 128 11.22 -19.86 43.06
CA THR A 128 12.09 -19.76 41.87
C THR A 128 11.30 -19.94 40.57
N PHE A 129 10.34 -20.86 40.52
CA PHE A 129 9.47 -21.03 39.35
C PHE A 129 8.63 -19.76 39.06
N LEU A 130 8.08 -19.13 40.11
CA LEU A 130 7.36 -17.86 39.97
C LEU A 130 8.26 -16.73 39.49
N ASP A 131 9.53 -16.71 39.91
CA ASP A 131 10.52 -15.73 39.44
C ASP A 131 10.87 -15.92 37.97
N ASP A 132 11.12 -17.14 37.53
CA ASP A 132 11.40 -17.44 36.12
C ASP A 132 10.22 -17.04 35.22
N SER A 133 8.99 -17.37 35.63
CA SER A 133 7.77 -16.98 34.91
C SER A 133 7.56 -15.46 34.89
N THR A 134 7.84 -14.77 36.00
CA THR A 134 7.73 -13.30 36.09
C THR A 134 8.78 -12.64 35.19
N ASN A 135 10.02 -13.13 35.20
CA ASN A 135 11.11 -12.64 34.35
C ASN A 135 10.79 -12.83 32.86
N GLN A 136 10.21 -13.97 32.48
CA GLN A 136 9.78 -14.22 31.10
C GLN A 136 8.72 -13.19 30.66
N LYS A 137 7.71 -12.93 31.49
CA LYS A 137 6.66 -11.94 31.21
C LYS A 137 7.22 -10.52 31.19
N GLN A 138 8.18 -10.20 32.05
CA GLN A 138 8.88 -8.91 32.03
C GLN A 138 9.68 -8.69 30.74
N SER A 139 10.33 -9.73 30.22
CA SER A 139 10.99 -9.66 28.90
C SER A 139 9.99 -9.37 27.78
N GLN A 140 8.86 -10.09 27.77
CA GLN A 140 7.77 -9.85 26.80
C GLN A 140 7.21 -8.43 26.88
N LEU A 141 7.05 -7.90 28.10
CA LEU A 141 6.61 -6.53 28.32
C LEU A 141 7.60 -5.51 27.74
N ASN A 142 8.90 -5.72 27.94
CA ASN A 142 9.94 -4.84 27.41
C ASN A 142 9.93 -4.82 25.88
N GLU A 143 9.83 -5.98 25.23
CA GLU A 143 9.72 -6.08 23.76
C GLU A 143 8.47 -5.36 23.23
N MET A 144 7.33 -5.52 23.90
CA MET A 144 6.08 -4.85 23.51
C MET A 144 6.16 -3.33 23.68
N ASN A 145 6.80 -2.85 24.75
CA ASN A 145 7.02 -1.42 24.97
C ASN A 145 7.95 -0.81 23.92
N GLU A 146 9.03 -1.51 23.54
CA GLU A 146 9.92 -1.08 22.47
C GLU A 146 9.19 -0.96 21.12
N LEU A 147 8.33 -1.93 20.79
CA LEU A 147 7.49 -1.87 19.60
C LEU A 147 6.50 -0.69 19.66
N LEU A 148 5.87 -0.46 20.81
CA LEU A 148 4.95 0.66 21.03
C LEU A 148 5.66 2.00 20.81
N ASP A 149 6.86 2.17 21.35
CA ASP A 149 7.61 3.43 21.22
C ASP A 149 8.08 3.66 19.79
N ASN A 150 8.54 2.62 19.10
CA ASN A 150 8.82 2.69 17.67
C ASN A 150 7.60 3.12 16.84
N MET A 151 6.40 2.67 17.21
CA MET A 151 5.15 3.10 16.54
C MET A 151 4.80 4.56 16.84
N LYS A 152 4.94 5.01 18.09
CA LYS A 152 4.73 6.42 18.46
C LYS A 152 5.68 7.35 17.72
N VAL A 153 6.97 6.99 17.62
CA VAL A 153 7.98 7.75 16.86
C VAL A 153 7.59 7.87 15.39
N ARG A 154 7.10 6.78 14.77
CA ARG A 154 6.59 6.81 13.39
C ARG A 154 5.38 7.74 13.24
N GLN A 155 4.45 7.70 14.19
CA GLN A 155 3.27 8.57 14.19
C GLN A 155 3.66 10.05 14.29
N ILE A 156 4.61 10.40 15.18
CA ILE A 156 5.10 11.78 15.33
C ILE A 156 5.73 12.27 14.03
N ARG A 157 6.61 11.46 13.40
CA ARG A 157 7.23 11.81 12.11
C ARG A 157 6.21 12.03 10.99
N GLN A 158 5.14 11.24 10.98
CA GLN A 158 4.06 11.44 10.00
C GLN A 158 3.29 12.73 10.26
N ASN A 159 2.97 13.03 11.51
CA ASN A 159 2.26 14.25 11.86
C ASN A 159 3.08 15.50 11.49
N SER A 160 4.39 15.51 11.79
CA SER A 160 5.26 16.63 11.44
C SER A 160 5.40 16.83 9.93
N MET A 161 5.54 15.74 9.15
CA MET A 161 5.54 15.79 7.68
C MET A 161 4.23 16.35 7.12
N THR A 162 3.09 15.95 7.70
CA THR A 162 1.75 16.42 7.28
C THR A 162 1.59 17.91 7.58
N GLU A 163 2.08 18.38 8.72
CA GLU A 163 2.02 19.77 9.14
C GLU A 163 2.87 20.68 8.24
N SER A 164 4.08 20.26 7.88
CA SER A 164 4.92 20.98 6.90
C SER A 164 4.25 21.10 5.52
N GLN A 165 3.62 20.04 5.03
CA GLN A 165 2.90 20.05 3.75
C GLN A 165 1.69 21.00 3.76
N LEU A 166 0.98 21.10 4.89
CA LEU A 166 -0.13 22.03 5.04
C LEU A 166 0.33 23.49 5.09
N ILE A 167 1.51 23.77 5.65
CA ILE A 167 2.09 25.12 5.68
C ILE A 167 2.49 25.55 4.26
N GLU A 168 3.13 24.67 3.49
CA GLU A 168 3.54 24.92 2.10
C GLU A 168 2.32 25.21 1.20
N GLN A 169 1.26 24.38 1.29
CA GLN A 169 0.02 24.60 0.54
C GLN A 169 -0.69 25.92 0.89
N ARG A 170 -0.62 26.37 2.15
CA ARG A 170 -1.17 27.67 2.57
C ARG A 170 -0.36 28.84 2.02
N GLY A 171 0.97 28.71 1.96
CA GLY A 171 1.86 29.68 1.34
C GLY A 171 1.53 29.87 -0.14
N ASP A 172 1.45 28.77 -0.90
CA ASP A 172 1.10 28.79 -2.33
C ASP A 172 -0.28 29.42 -2.60
N GLN A 173 -1.25 29.20 -1.71
CA GLN A 173 -2.58 29.81 -1.81
C GLN A 173 -2.55 31.31 -1.54
N GLN A 174 -1.79 31.75 -0.52
CA GLN A 174 -1.61 33.18 -0.22
C GLN A 174 -0.90 33.92 -1.34
N GLU A 175 0.14 33.31 -1.93
CA GLU A 175 0.88 33.87 -3.07
C GLU A 175 -0.02 34.00 -4.31
N LYS A 176 -0.86 32.99 -4.59
CA LYS A 176 -1.88 33.07 -5.66
C LYS A 176 -2.95 34.14 -5.42
N ILE A 177 -3.33 34.38 -4.16
CA ILE A 177 -4.28 35.46 -3.82
C ILE A 177 -3.61 36.81 -3.99
N GLN A 178 -2.34 36.95 -3.60
CA GLN A 178 -1.58 38.19 -3.75
C GLN A 178 -1.39 38.55 -5.23
N ILE A 179 -0.98 37.59 -6.07
CA ILE A 179 -0.85 37.81 -7.53
C ILE A 179 -2.18 38.28 -8.14
N LYS A 180 -3.31 37.71 -7.71
CA LYS A 180 -4.64 38.13 -8.20
C LYS A 180 -5.06 39.51 -7.72
N LEU A 181 -4.58 39.97 -6.55
CA LEU A 181 -4.84 41.32 -6.06
C LEU A 181 -3.97 42.34 -6.82
N ASP A 182 -2.72 42.00 -7.09
CA ASP A 182 -1.79 42.85 -7.86
C ASP A 182 -2.19 42.99 -9.34
N GLU A 183 -3.01 42.09 -9.88
CA GLU A 183 -3.59 42.16 -11.24
C GLU A 183 -4.84 43.06 -11.35
N ILE A 184 -5.39 43.55 -10.22
CA ILE A 184 -6.64 44.33 -10.16
C ILE A 184 -6.38 45.85 -9.99
N ASP A 185 -5.16 46.25 -9.62
CA ASP A 185 -4.70 47.65 -9.55
C ASP A 185 -4.03 48.11 -10.86
#